data_AF-A0AB38XUI8-F1
#
_entry.id   AF-A0AB38XUI8-F1
#
_cell.length_a   1.000
_cell.length_b   1.000
_cell.length_c   1.000
_cell.angle_alpha   90.00
_cell.angle_beta   90.00
_cell.angle_gamma   90.00
#
_symmetry.space_group_name_H-M   'P 1'
#
loop_
_entity.id
_entity.type
_entity.pdbx_description
1 polymer ?
#
loop_
_entity_poly.entity_id
_entity_poly.type
_entity_poly.pdbx_seq_one_letter_code
_entity_poly.pdbx_strand_id
1 'polypeptide(L)'
;MATIQISPALLRLGAYDFNLREKRDERARERDRKMQDQQKALLKIERERARHKERVVAVERRLTELEGVLDTSTDVDVRADAIREHTVLMREWRGLGVIPAAEKLDAALESLRHARELAEGTLPTLKRMATENLKNAHNQHEHEKWAVYLEQLDACERREEDRRITEWSQKSRTRMIATFSELDWNAFLEQPGEIAMVTLTYPGDWQAVAPDAKTVYAHLNRLRLQFQRDWGRELLGVWKREFQRRGAPHYHLLMVVPEGACTVKSPVTSEKVQVDFTGWLAATWAKIVAADQSSGERARHLMAGTGVHHTRQSFESSRHASFYFSKYAAKSADGGSKGYQNVAPAQWIESGAGIGRFWGVFGLKKVMAVALITADEMIFFGRVLARWAHAQFGTKRRMLGKWRAGWLLMDDAPGMAKDLFRALNAYRSGDKKLPVGMRGSVTLRQATQ
;
A
#
# COMPACT_ATOMS: atom_id res chain seq x y z
N MET A 1 -23.98 10.33 0.50
CA MET A 1 -23.40 9.56 -0.63
C MET A 1 -22.87 8.25 -0.10
N ALA A 2 -23.38 7.11 -0.61
CA ALA A 2 -22.87 5.79 -0.27
C ALA A 2 -22.24 5.17 -1.53
N THR A 3 -20.98 4.76 -1.44
CA THR A 3 -20.25 4.07 -2.50
C THR A 3 -20.48 2.57 -2.35
N ILE A 4 -21.14 1.93 -3.31
CA ILE A 4 -21.12 0.46 -3.40
C ILE A 4 -19.84 0.06 -4.15
N GLN A 5 -19.02 -0.75 -3.50
CA GLN A 5 -17.83 -1.33 -4.06
C GLN A 5 -18.18 -2.73 -4.62
N ILE A 6 -18.36 -2.81 -5.94
CA ILE A 6 -18.48 -4.09 -6.67
C ILE A 6 -17.09 -4.41 -7.23
N SER A 7 -16.69 -5.68 -7.25
CA SER A 7 -15.38 -6.14 -7.77
C SER A 7 -15.39 -6.53 -9.27
N PRO A 8 -14.92 -5.67 -10.21
CA PRO A 8 -14.42 -5.85 -11.57
C PRO A 8 -13.89 -7.10 -12.23
N ALA A 9 -14.03 -8.31 -11.68
CA ALA A 9 -13.97 -9.50 -12.54
C ALA A 9 -15.11 -9.49 -13.62
N LEU A 10 -15.47 -8.32 -14.17
CA LEU A 10 -16.84 -7.85 -14.25
C LEU A 10 -17.07 -6.62 -15.17
N LEU A 11 -16.03 -5.95 -15.67
CA LEU A 11 -16.20 -4.87 -16.64
C LEU A 11 -15.20 -4.97 -17.77
N ARG A 12 -15.63 -5.58 -18.88
CA ARG A 12 -15.40 -5.15 -20.27
C ARG A 12 -15.94 -6.21 -21.22
N LEU A 13 -17.10 -5.97 -21.82
CA LEU A 13 -17.33 -6.33 -23.22
C LEU A 13 -18.35 -5.34 -23.79
N GLY A 14 -17.81 -4.33 -24.46
CA GLY A 14 -18.52 -3.32 -25.21
C GLY A 14 -17.50 -2.58 -26.06
N ALA A 15 -17.26 -3.13 -27.26
CA ALA A 15 -16.32 -2.68 -28.30
C ALA A 15 -14.82 -2.87 -28.00
N TYR A 16 -14.13 -3.75 -28.73
CA TYR A 16 -13.32 -3.28 -29.87
C TYR A 16 -12.62 -4.41 -30.63
N ASP A 17 -12.62 -4.15 -31.94
CA ASP A 17 -12.15 -4.86 -33.11
C ASP A 17 -10.69 -5.38 -33.14
N PHE A 18 -10.47 -6.35 -34.02
CA PHE A 18 -9.23 -7.01 -34.37
C PHE A 18 -8.19 -6.03 -34.96
N ASN A 19 -7.10 -5.77 -34.23
CA ASN A 19 -5.74 -5.59 -34.77
C ASN A 19 -4.75 -5.30 -33.63
N LEU A 20 -4.25 -6.37 -33.00
CA LEU A 20 -3.45 -6.30 -31.76
C LEU A 20 -1.92 -6.31 -31.98
N ARG A 21 -1.44 -6.60 -33.19
CA ARG A 21 0.00 -6.68 -33.49
C ARG A 21 0.62 -5.31 -33.81
N GLU A 22 0.00 -4.54 -34.70
CA GLU A 22 0.48 -3.21 -35.08
C GLU A 22 0.41 -2.20 -33.93
N LYS A 23 -0.67 -2.23 -33.14
CA LYS A 23 -0.84 -1.39 -31.95
C LYS A 23 0.12 -1.72 -30.80
N ARG A 24 0.73 -2.91 -30.77
CA ARG A 24 1.68 -3.29 -29.70
C ARG A 24 3.03 -2.60 -29.88
N ASP A 25 3.51 -2.53 -31.11
CA ASP A 25 4.80 -1.92 -31.44
C ASP A 25 4.71 -0.38 -31.40
N GLU A 26 3.58 0.18 -31.82
CA GLU A 26 3.31 1.61 -31.73
C GLU A 26 3.20 2.06 -30.25
N ARG A 27 2.51 1.28 -29.41
CA ARG A 27 2.43 1.52 -27.96
C ARG A 27 3.76 1.29 -27.22
N ALA A 28 4.65 0.44 -27.74
CA ALA A 28 5.98 0.23 -27.19
C ALA A 28 6.87 1.45 -27.47
N ARG A 29 6.90 1.92 -28.72
CA ARG A 29 7.61 3.16 -29.11
C ARG A 29 7.05 4.38 -28.40
N GLU A 30 5.72 4.46 -28.24
CA GLU A 30 5.07 5.54 -27.49
C GLU A 30 5.41 5.48 -25.99
N ARG A 31 5.52 4.28 -25.40
CA ARG A 31 5.98 4.11 -24.01
C ARG A 31 7.43 4.53 -23.82
N ASP A 32 8.33 4.15 -24.73
CA ASP A 32 9.74 4.51 -24.63
C ASP A 32 9.95 6.01 -24.81
N ARG A 33 9.20 6.63 -25.75
CA ARG A 33 9.19 8.09 -25.91
C ARG A 33 8.65 8.78 -24.67
N LYS A 34 7.54 8.30 -24.08
CA LYS A 34 7.00 8.83 -22.82
C LYS A 34 7.95 8.66 -21.64
N MET A 35 8.68 7.54 -21.57
CA MET A 35 9.69 7.30 -20.54
C MET A 35 10.89 8.26 -20.67
N GLN A 36 11.36 8.50 -21.90
CA GLN A 36 12.43 9.47 -22.16
C GLN A 36 11.98 10.91 -21.88
N ASP A 37 10.74 11.27 -22.25
CA ASP A 37 10.16 12.58 -21.96
C ASP A 37 9.95 12.77 -20.44
N GLN A 38 9.56 11.71 -19.72
CA GLN A 38 9.49 11.72 -18.25
C GLN A 38 10.86 11.87 -17.60
N GLN A 39 11.91 11.19 -18.09
CA GLN A 39 13.26 11.37 -17.59
C GLN A 39 13.80 12.79 -17.84
N LYS A 40 13.53 13.36 -19.02
CA LYS A 40 13.88 14.77 -19.32
C LYS A 40 13.11 15.75 -18.43
N ALA A 41 11.83 15.49 -18.17
CA ALA A 41 11.02 16.29 -17.25
C ALA A 41 11.55 16.21 -15.81
N LEU A 42 11.94 15.02 -15.34
CA LEU A 42 12.53 14.83 -14.02
C LEU A 42 13.86 15.58 -13.87
N LEU A 43 14.76 15.47 -14.85
CA LEU A 43 16.02 16.24 -14.85
C LEU A 43 15.79 17.75 -14.89
N LYS A 44 14.76 18.21 -15.61
CA LYS A 44 14.36 19.62 -15.62
C LYS A 44 13.85 20.06 -14.24
N ILE A 45 12.98 19.27 -13.61
CA ILE A 45 12.46 19.51 -12.26
C ILE A 45 13.60 19.54 -11.23
N GLU A 46 14.57 18.63 -11.32
CA GLU A 46 15.74 18.60 -10.42
C GLU A 46 16.60 19.86 -10.57
N ARG A 47 16.86 20.30 -11.80
CA ARG A 47 17.57 21.56 -12.06
C ARG A 47 16.80 22.78 -11.59
N GLU A 48 15.48 22.80 -11.76
CA GLU A 48 14.61 23.86 -11.25
C GLU A 48 14.58 23.88 -9.72
N ARG A 49 14.54 22.72 -9.06
CA ARG A 49 14.65 22.61 -7.59
C ARG A 49 15.99 23.08 -7.07
N ALA A 50 17.10 22.74 -7.74
CA ALA A 50 18.42 23.20 -7.35
C ALA A 50 18.52 24.74 -7.45
N ARG A 51 18.10 25.33 -8.58
CA ARG A 51 18.04 26.79 -8.76
C ARG A 51 17.12 27.48 -7.76
N HIS A 52 15.97 26.87 -7.47
CA HIS A 52 15.04 27.38 -6.48
C HIS A 52 15.68 27.42 -5.08
N LYS A 53 16.36 26.34 -4.67
CA LYS A 53 17.07 26.26 -3.39
C LYS A 53 18.19 27.30 -3.29
N GLU A 54 18.97 27.48 -4.36
CA GLU A 54 20.01 28.52 -4.42
C GLU A 54 19.40 29.92 -4.31
N ARG A 55 18.26 30.17 -4.97
CA ARG A 55 17.58 31.47 -4.90
C ARG A 55 17.04 31.78 -3.50
N VAL A 56 16.44 30.79 -2.83
CA VAL A 56 15.98 30.94 -1.44
C VAL A 56 17.13 31.33 -0.52
N VAL A 57 18.26 30.61 -0.58
CA VAL A 57 19.44 30.90 0.23
C VAL A 57 20.00 32.30 -0.06
N ALA A 58 20.04 32.71 -1.33
CA ALA A 58 20.52 34.03 -1.72
C ALA A 58 19.62 35.16 -1.19
N VAL A 59 18.30 34.99 -1.28
CA VAL A 59 17.32 35.97 -0.78
C VAL A 59 17.37 36.07 0.74
N GLU A 60 17.42 34.94 1.46
CA GLU A 60 17.55 34.92 2.92
C GLU A 60 18.83 35.61 3.39
N ARG A 61 19.98 35.31 2.76
CA ARG A 61 21.24 35.96 3.10
C ARG A 61 21.15 37.49 2.93
N ARG A 62 20.56 37.95 1.83
CA ARG A 62 20.44 39.38 1.55
C ARG A 62 19.48 40.08 2.50
N LEU A 63 18.38 39.43 2.89
CA LEU A 63 17.48 39.94 3.91
C LEU A 63 18.22 40.16 5.24
N THR A 64 19.00 39.17 5.68
CA THR A 64 19.82 39.29 6.90
C THR A 64 20.86 40.42 6.81
N GLU A 65 21.51 40.59 5.65
CA GLU A 65 22.44 41.71 5.42
C GLU A 65 21.72 43.08 5.55
N LEU A 66 20.52 43.20 4.97
CA LEU A 66 19.73 44.44 5.01
C LEU A 66 19.20 44.74 6.42
N GLU A 67 18.77 43.72 7.17
CA GLU A 67 18.40 43.86 8.58
C GLU A 67 19.59 44.42 9.39
N GLY A 68 20.80 43.89 9.17
CA GLY A 68 22.01 44.42 9.80
C GLY A 68 22.29 45.90 9.46
N VAL A 69 22.03 46.34 8.23
CA VAL A 69 22.15 47.77 7.84
C VAL A 69 21.08 48.62 8.54
N LEU A 70 19.85 48.11 8.64
CA LEU A 70 18.74 48.79 9.34
C LEU A 70 18.95 48.86 10.85
N ASP A 71 19.74 47.97 11.43
CA ASP A 71 20.07 48.00 12.85
C ASP A 71 21.25 48.94 13.15
N THR A 72 22.18 49.11 12.20
CA THR A 72 23.47 49.80 12.46
C THR A 72 23.61 51.19 11.86
N SER A 73 22.97 51.48 10.72
CA SER A 73 23.11 52.78 10.04
C SER A 73 22.16 53.83 10.62
N THR A 74 22.64 55.05 10.82
CA THR A 74 21.83 56.24 11.20
C THR A 74 21.55 57.18 10.02
N ASP A 75 22.14 56.91 8.85
CA ASP A 75 21.93 57.68 7.63
C ASP A 75 20.54 57.40 7.05
N VAL A 76 19.73 58.45 6.90
CA VAL A 76 18.33 58.35 6.51
C VAL A 76 18.16 57.82 5.09
N ASP A 77 19.03 58.19 4.17
CA ASP A 77 18.94 57.79 2.77
C ASP A 77 19.34 56.32 2.60
N VAL A 78 20.42 55.91 3.28
CA VAL A 78 20.87 54.50 3.30
C VAL A 78 19.81 53.57 3.90
N ARG A 79 19.16 53.98 4.99
CA ARG A 79 18.06 53.21 5.59
C ARG A 79 16.84 53.15 4.68
N ALA A 80 16.48 54.26 4.03
CA ALA A 80 15.35 54.31 3.12
C ALA A 80 15.53 53.38 1.91
N ASP A 81 16.76 53.30 1.37
CA ASP A 81 17.12 52.33 0.32
C ASP A 81 17.03 50.88 0.82
N ALA A 82 17.57 50.60 2.00
CA ALA A 82 17.53 49.26 2.59
C ALA A 82 16.08 48.77 2.84
N ILE A 83 15.17 49.64 3.33
CA ILE A 83 13.75 49.31 3.51
C ILE A 83 13.08 48.97 2.17
N ARG A 84 13.37 49.72 1.11
CA ARG A 84 12.80 49.46 -0.23
C ARG A 84 13.23 48.10 -0.74
N GLU A 85 14.53 47.80 -0.70
CA GLU A 85 15.07 46.51 -1.15
C GLU A 85 14.53 45.35 -0.31
N HIS A 86 14.51 45.50 1.02
CA HIS A 86 13.99 44.50 1.95
C HIS A 86 12.52 44.18 1.68
N THR A 87 11.69 45.19 1.41
CA THR A 87 10.27 45.00 1.10
C THR A 87 10.05 44.19 -0.18
N VAL A 88 10.88 44.42 -1.21
CA VAL A 88 10.83 43.67 -2.48
C VAL A 88 11.27 42.22 -2.26
N LEU A 89 12.40 42.02 -1.56
CA LEU A 89 12.93 40.69 -1.27
C LEU A 89 12.01 39.87 -0.35
N MET A 90 11.32 40.49 0.61
CA MET A 90 10.32 39.81 1.44
C MET A 90 9.11 39.33 0.62
N ARG A 91 8.68 40.09 -0.38
CA ARG A 91 7.62 39.67 -1.31
C ARG A 91 8.10 38.52 -2.19
N GLU A 92 9.33 38.58 -2.68
CA GLU A 92 9.95 37.50 -3.45
C GLU A 92 10.10 36.23 -2.61
N TRP A 93 10.61 36.34 -1.38
CA TRP A 93 10.79 35.22 -0.45
C TRP A 93 9.46 34.50 -0.16
N ARG A 94 8.37 35.24 0.03
CA ARG A 94 7.00 34.67 0.13
C ARG A 94 6.56 34.00 -1.17
N GLY A 95 6.86 34.60 -2.32
CA GLY A 95 6.57 34.04 -3.65
C GLY A 95 7.35 32.76 -3.97
N LEU A 96 8.51 32.55 -3.33
CA LEU A 96 9.31 31.32 -3.40
C LEU A 96 8.72 30.19 -2.52
N GLY A 97 7.61 30.39 -1.81
CA GLY A 97 6.95 29.33 -1.05
C GLY A 97 7.71 28.88 0.20
N VAL A 98 8.59 29.73 0.73
CA VAL A 98 9.24 29.50 2.03
C VAL A 98 8.24 29.85 3.13
N ILE A 99 7.74 28.82 3.81
CA ILE A 99 6.70 28.95 4.82
C ILE A 99 7.34 29.29 6.19
N PRO A 100 6.87 30.32 6.93
CA PRO A 100 7.29 30.61 8.30
C PRO A 100 7.14 29.41 9.25
N ALA A 101 7.92 29.34 10.34
CA ALA A 101 7.94 28.17 11.23
C ALA A 101 6.56 27.81 11.83
N ALA A 102 5.73 28.81 12.15
CA ALA A 102 4.36 28.60 12.63
C ALA A 102 3.46 28.00 11.54
N GLU A 103 3.52 28.55 10.32
CA GLU A 103 2.75 28.03 9.17
C GLU A 103 3.26 26.66 8.70
N LYS A 104 4.55 26.34 8.88
CA LYS A 104 5.12 25.00 8.66
C LYS A 104 4.51 23.99 9.63
N LEU A 105 4.31 24.37 10.89
CA LEU A 105 3.70 23.50 11.89
C LEU A 105 2.22 23.26 11.59
N ASP A 106 1.47 24.31 11.22
CA ASP A 106 0.07 24.19 10.83
C ASP A 106 -0.09 23.32 9.56
N ALA A 107 0.72 23.58 8.52
CA ALA A 107 0.74 22.77 7.30
C ALA A 107 1.19 21.32 7.55
N ALA A 108 2.12 21.09 8.47
CA ALA A 108 2.55 19.74 8.86
C ALA A 108 1.50 19.02 9.71
N LEU A 109 0.80 19.71 10.61
CA LEU A 109 -0.31 19.16 11.39
C LEU A 109 -1.51 18.84 10.49
N GLU A 110 -1.81 19.70 9.53
CA GLU A 110 -2.83 19.44 8.50
C GLU A 110 -2.42 18.26 7.61
N SER A 111 -1.16 18.21 7.20
CA SER A 111 -0.59 17.06 6.48
C SER A 111 -0.61 15.78 7.32
N LEU A 112 -0.35 15.80 8.63
CA LEU A 112 -0.45 14.64 9.52
C LEU A 112 -1.91 14.21 9.76
N ARG A 113 -2.86 15.16 9.75
CA ARG A 113 -4.30 14.85 9.79
C ARG A 113 -4.77 14.19 8.49
N HIS A 114 -4.18 14.54 7.35
CA HIS A 114 -4.54 14.02 6.03
C HIS A 114 -3.71 12.81 5.56
N ALA A 115 -2.46 12.65 5.98
CA ALA A 115 -1.53 11.66 5.48
C ALA A 115 -1.55 10.37 6.30
N ARG A 116 -1.83 9.26 5.61
CA ARG A 116 -1.80 7.89 6.12
C ARG A 116 -0.39 7.27 6.12
N GLU A 117 0.65 7.98 5.65
CA GLU A 117 1.90 7.31 5.24
C GLU A 117 3.26 7.99 5.53
N LEU A 118 3.39 9.05 6.35
CA LEU A 118 4.71 9.63 6.63
C LEU A 118 4.85 10.12 8.08
N ALA A 119 5.38 9.29 8.99
CA ALA A 119 5.89 9.78 10.28
C ALA A 119 6.82 8.80 11.02
N GLU A 120 7.88 8.30 10.37
CA GLU A 120 9.07 7.89 11.13
C GLU A 120 10.11 9.02 11.02
N GLY A 121 9.95 10.06 11.85
CA GLY A 121 10.95 11.16 11.99
C GLY A 121 10.38 12.58 12.06
N THR A 122 9.21 12.84 11.48
CA THR A 122 8.60 14.19 11.50
C THR A 122 8.13 14.58 12.90
N LEU A 123 7.42 13.68 13.59
CA LEU A 123 6.82 13.97 14.89
C LEU A 123 7.85 14.28 16.00
N PRO A 124 8.95 13.51 16.16
CA PRO A 124 10.02 13.86 17.12
C PRO A 124 10.69 15.21 16.82
N THR A 125 10.83 15.56 15.53
CA THR A 125 11.42 16.85 15.11
C THR A 125 10.51 18.01 15.49
N LEU A 126 9.20 17.89 15.23
CA LEU A 126 8.23 18.93 15.58
C LEU A 126 8.09 19.10 17.09
N LYS A 127 8.13 18.00 17.87
CA LYS A 127 8.12 18.06 19.34
C LYS A 127 9.33 18.83 19.88
N ARG A 128 10.53 18.55 19.36
CA ARG A 128 11.75 19.26 19.74
C ARG A 128 11.63 20.76 19.47
N MET A 129 11.22 21.12 18.25
CA MET A 129 11.00 22.52 17.86
C MET A 129 9.97 23.22 18.76
N ALA A 130 8.82 22.59 19.01
CA ALA A 130 7.77 23.17 19.87
C ALA A 130 8.24 23.30 21.33
N THR A 131 9.08 22.38 21.81
CA THR A 131 9.66 22.41 23.16
C THR A 131 10.69 23.54 23.30
N GLU A 132 11.55 23.72 22.30
CA GLU A 132 12.52 24.82 22.25
C GLU A 132 11.81 26.19 22.18
N ASN A 133 10.79 26.32 21.34
CA ASN A 133 10.02 27.57 21.24
C ASN A 133 9.17 27.87 22.47
N LEU A 134 8.63 26.84 23.15
CA LEU A 134 7.95 27.03 24.43
C LEU A 134 8.90 27.61 25.49
N LYS A 135 10.12 27.08 25.57
CA LYS A 135 11.16 27.56 26.51
C LYS A 135 11.60 28.99 26.22
N ASN A 136 11.61 29.38 24.95
CA ASN A 136 12.04 30.70 24.50
C ASN A 136 10.89 31.71 24.36
N ALA A 137 9.67 31.37 24.78
CA ALA A 137 8.51 32.25 24.65
C ALA A 137 8.71 33.54 25.46
N HIS A 138 8.52 34.70 24.82
CA HIS A 138 8.76 36.01 25.43
C HIS A 138 7.52 36.61 26.09
N ASN A 139 6.35 36.01 25.87
CA ASN A 139 5.08 36.43 26.46
C ASN A 139 4.14 35.25 26.70
N GLN A 140 3.11 35.49 27.52
CA GLN A 140 2.14 34.46 27.91
C GLN A 140 1.37 33.90 26.70
N HIS A 141 1.06 34.72 25.70
CA HIS A 141 0.35 34.27 24.51
C HIS A 141 1.17 33.27 23.67
N GLU A 142 2.47 33.52 23.49
CA GLU A 142 3.39 32.59 22.83
C GLU A 142 3.55 31.30 23.63
N HIS A 143 3.64 31.41 24.95
CA HIS A 143 3.75 30.24 25.82
C HIS A 143 2.49 29.35 25.71
N GLU A 144 1.31 29.93 25.83
CA GLU A 144 0.02 29.22 25.68
C GLU A 144 -0.11 28.58 24.29
N LYS A 145 0.30 29.30 23.24
CA LYS A 145 0.30 28.80 21.86
C LYS A 145 1.17 27.55 21.70
N TRP A 146 2.42 27.59 22.16
CA TRP A 146 3.34 26.45 22.03
C TRP A 146 2.95 25.26 22.93
N ALA A 147 2.32 25.52 24.09
CA ALA A 147 1.77 24.49 24.95
C ALA A 147 0.64 23.70 24.26
N VAL A 148 -0.29 24.41 23.59
CA VAL A 148 -1.35 23.77 22.80
C VAL A 148 -0.77 22.92 21.66
N TYR A 149 0.27 23.40 20.98
CA TYR A 149 0.93 22.61 19.94
C TYR A 149 1.57 21.33 20.46
N LEU A 150 2.24 21.37 21.62
CA LEU A 150 2.78 20.17 22.25
C LEU A 150 1.69 19.17 22.60
N GLU A 151 0.58 19.61 23.18
CA GLU A 151 -0.57 18.74 23.49
C GLU A 151 -1.12 18.06 22.22
N GLN A 152 -1.24 18.81 21.12
CA GLN A 152 -1.69 18.26 19.84
C GLN A 152 -0.71 17.23 19.27
N LEU A 153 0.60 17.49 19.39
CA LEU A 153 1.65 16.54 18.96
C LEU A 153 1.64 15.28 19.84
N ASP A 154 1.41 15.40 21.14
CA ASP A 154 1.26 14.26 22.07
C ASP A 154 0.01 13.43 21.75
N ALA A 155 -1.11 14.09 21.41
CA ALA A 155 -2.31 13.40 20.94
C ALA A 155 -2.08 12.67 19.59
N CYS A 156 -1.26 13.24 18.70
CA CYS A 156 -0.85 12.57 17.46
C CYS A 156 0.05 11.35 17.73
N GLU A 157 1.00 11.46 18.67
CA GLU A 157 1.88 10.34 19.04
C GLU A 157 1.09 9.17 19.61
N ARG A 158 0.22 9.42 20.60
CA ARG A 158 -0.66 8.39 21.17
C ARG A 158 -1.50 7.68 20.11
N ARG A 159 -2.03 8.43 19.14
CA ARG A 159 -2.78 7.85 18.01
C ARG A 159 -1.91 7.00 17.10
N GLU A 160 -0.66 7.35 16.87
CA GLU A 160 0.27 6.54 16.07
C GLU A 160 0.73 5.28 16.83
N GLU A 161 0.92 5.38 18.15
CA GLU A 161 1.15 4.22 19.02
C GLU A 161 -0.03 3.24 19.00
N ASP A 162 -1.26 3.72 19.14
CA ASP A 162 -2.49 2.92 19.02
C ASP A 162 -2.64 2.24 17.64
N ARG A 163 -2.06 2.85 16.60
CA ARG A 163 -2.09 2.32 15.23
C ARG A 163 -0.92 1.39 14.93
N ARG A 164 0.07 1.31 15.82
CA ARG A 164 1.26 0.49 15.64
C ARG A 164 0.82 -0.96 15.48
N ILE A 165 1.19 -1.55 14.34
CA ILE A 165 0.92 -2.96 14.09
C ILE A 165 1.99 -3.74 14.83
N THR A 166 1.58 -4.51 15.84
CA THR A 166 2.46 -5.40 16.62
C THR A 166 2.20 -6.88 16.34
N GLU A 167 1.00 -7.20 15.86
CA GLU A 167 0.55 -8.56 15.58
C GLU A 167 -0.39 -8.62 14.35
N TRP A 168 -0.61 -9.84 13.86
CA TRP A 168 -1.66 -10.09 12.88
C TRP A 168 -3.02 -10.33 13.54
N SER A 169 -3.72 -9.23 13.85
CA SER A 169 -5.03 -9.27 14.49
C SER A 169 -6.16 -9.84 13.62
N GLN A 170 -7.27 -10.25 14.25
CA GLN A 170 -8.49 -10.69 13.56
C GLN A 170 -9.02 -9.62 12.58
N LYS A 171 -8.93 -8.34 12.94
CA LYS A 171 -9.29 -7.21 12.08
C LYS A 171 -8.41 -7.16 10.83
N SER A 172 -7.11 -7.43 10.97
CA SER A 172 -6.17 -7.51 9.85
C SER A 172 -6.49 -8.70 8.94
N ARG A 173 -6.80 -9.88 9.52
CA ARG A 173 -7.24 -11.07 8.78
C ARG A 173 -8.50 -10.79 7.96
N THR A 174 -9.53 -10.19 8.55
CA THR A 174 -10.76 -9.83 7.82
C THR A 174 -10.49 -8.88 6.67
N ARG A 175 -9.62 -7.88 6.87
CA ARG A 175 -9.20 -6.95 5.81
C ARG A 175 -8.42 -7.62 4.69
N MET A 176 -7.56 -8.57 5.03
CA MET A 176 -6.81 -9.38 4.05
C MET A 176 -7.76 -10.18 3.17
N ILE A 177 -8.67 -10.95 3.79
CA ILE A 177 -9.65 -11.79 3.08
C ILE A 177 -10.54 -10.93 2.17
N ALA A 178 -11.04 -9.80 2.68
CA ALA A 178 -11.82 -8.87 1.89
C ALA A 178 -11.01 -8.30 0.71
N THR A 179 -9.78 -7.84 0.96
CA THR A 179 -8.92 -7.28 -0.09
C THR A 179 -8.60 -8.30 -1.17
N PHE A 180 -8.23 -9.52 -0.80
CA PHE A 180 -7.93 -10.58 -1.77
C PHE A 180 -9.16 -10.95 -2.59
N SER A 181 -10.35 -10.93 -2.01
CA SER A 181 -11.61 -11.16 -2.72
C SER A 181 -11.98 -10.06 -3.72
N GLU A 182 -11.34 -8.90 -3.64
CA GLU A 182 -11.56 -7.75 -4.53
C GLU A 182 -10.53 -7.65 -5.67
N LEU A 183 -9.56 -8.56 -5.74
CA LEU A 183 -8.48 -8.51 -6.73
C LEU A 183 -8.87 -9.08 -8.09
N ASP A 184 -8.19 -8.61 -9.13
CA ASP A 184 -8.33 -9.11 -10.50
C ASP A 184 -7.58 -10.42 -10.66
N TRP A 185 -8.18 -11.49 -10.19
CA TRP A 185 -7.62 -12.83 -10.32
C TRP A 185 -7.65 -13.34 -11.77
N ASN A 186 -8.40 -12.73 -12.69
CA ASN A 186 -8.32 -13.09 -14.11
C ASN A 186 -6.95 -12.68 -14.67
N ALA A 187 -6.51 -11.45 -14.40
CA ALA A 187 -5.16 -11.00 -14.79
C ALA A 187 -4.04 -11.86 -14.18
N PHE A 188 -4.30 -12.48 -13.02
CA PHE A 188 -3.40 -13.48 -12.41
C PHE A 188 -3.42 -14.81 -13.17
N LEU A 189 -4.60 -15.36 -13.46
CA LEU A 189 -4.78 -16.67 -14.08
C LEU A 189 -4.42 -16.69 -15.58
N GLU A 190 -4.49 -15.55 -16.26
CA GLU A 190 -4.12 -15.39 -17.67
C GLU A 190 -2.60 -15.30 -17.90
N GLN A 191 -1.81 -15.21 -16.82
CA GLN A 191 -0.35 -15.20 -16.93
C GLN A 191 0.16 -16.56 -17.42
N PRO A 192 1.10 -16.61 -18.39
CA PRO A 192 1.77 -17.86 -18.73
C PRO A 192 2.63 -18.34 -17.55
N GLY A 193 2.66 -19.66 -17.34
CA GLY A 193 3.38 -20.32 -16.26
C GLY A 193 2.49 -21.04 -15.24
N GLU A 194 3.15 -21.70 -14.30
CA GLU A 194 2.49 -22.50 -13.28
C GLU A 194 2.29 -21.71 -11.99
N ILE A 195 1.17 -21.91 -11.30
CA ILE A 195 0.92 -21.25 -10.03
C ILE A 195 1.62 -22.03 -8.91
N ALA A 196 2.40 -21.32 -8.08
CA ALA A 196 3.08 -21.92 -6.96
C ALA A 196 2.87 -21.12 -5.66
N MET A 197 2.90 -21.85 -4.56
CA MET A 197 3.20 -21.29 -3.24
C MET A 197 4.72 -21.19 -3.11
N VAL A 198 5.22 -19.97 -3.16
CA VAL A 198 6.63 -19.65 -2.97
C VAL A 198 6.87 -19.26 -1.52
N THR A 199 7.94 -19.79 -0.95
CA THR A 199 8.33 -19.60 0.43
C THR A 199 9.72 -18.98 0.49
N LEU A 200 9.88 -17.94 1.31
CA LEU A 200 11.15 -17.25 1.54
C LEU A 200 11.44 -17.20 3.04
N THR A 201 12.58 -17.75 3.47
CA THR A 201 13.04 -17.70 4.87
C THR A 201 14.32 -16.87 4.99
N TYR A 202 14.80 -16.65 6.20
CA TYR A 202 16.07 -15.99 6.46
C TYR A 202 17.16 -17.01 6.88
N PRO A 203 18.46 -16.64 6.80
CA PRO A 203 19.57 -17.46 7.27
C PRO A 203 19.49 -17.80 8.77
N GLY A 204 20.39 -18.66 9.27
CA GLY A 204 20.47 -19.08 10.68
C GLY A 204 20.52 -17.91 11.66
N ASP A 205 21.44 -16.99 11.41
CA ASP A 205 21.73 -15.72 12.09
C ASP A 205 20.87 -14.56 11.58
N TRP A 206 19.59 -14.82 11.33
CA TRP A 206 18.67 -13.89 10.67
C TRP A 206 18.64 -12.48 11.29
N GLN A 207 18.87 -12.34 12.60
CA GLN A 207 18.83 -11.03 13.28
C GLN A 207 19.84 -10.03 12.70
N ALA A 208 21.00 -10.50 12.23
CA ALA A 208 22.03 -9.64 11.65
C ALA A 208 21.58 -8.97 10.34
N VAL A 209 20.70 -9.66 9.59
CA VAL A 209 20.26 -9.25 8.25
C VAL A 209 18.80 -8.80 8.22
N ALA A 210 18.05 -9.04 9.28
CA ALA A 210 16.66 -8.65 9.48
C ALA A 210 16.44 -8.06 10.89
N PRO A 211 17.15 -6.98 11.24
CA PRO A 211 17.06 -6.37 12.57
C PRO A 211 15.69 -5.75 12.84
N ASP A 212 14.95 -5.38 11.78
CA ASP A 212 13.65 -4.73 11.87
C ASP A 212 12.73 -5.08 10.68
N ALA A 213 11.45 -4.75 10.83
CA ALA A 213 10.44 -5.02 9.82
C ALA A 213 10.60 -4.23 8.51
N LYS A 214 11.20 -3.04 8.58
CA LYS A 214 11.42 -2.16 7.43
C LYS A 214 12.46 -2.75 6.49
N THR A 215 13.56 -3.26 7.06
CA THR A 215 14.61 -4.00 6.36
C THR A 215 14.03 -5.23 5.67
N VAL A 216 13.21 -6.00 6.38
CA VAL A 216 12.55 -7.20 5.84
C VAL A 216 11.60 -6.88 4.69
N TYR A 217 10.82 -5.79 4.79
CA TYR A 217 10.00 -5.32 3.69
C TYR A 217 10.83 -4.83 2.49
N ALA A 218 11.96 -4.16 2.75
CA ALA A 218 12.88 -3.73 1.69
C ALA A 218 13.47 -4.93 0.94
N HIS A 219 13.78 -6.04 1.63
CA HIS A 219 14.26 -7.28 1.00
C HIS A 219 13.21 -7.85 0.04
N LEU A 220 11.97 -7.94 0.49
CA LEU A 220 10.87 -8.42 -0.34
C LEU A 220 10.64 -7.52 -1.57
N ASN A 221 10.73 -6.19 -1.41
CA ASN A 221 10.62 -5.27 -2.55
C ASN A 221 11.81 -5.37 -3.52
N ARG A 222 13.04 -5.61 -3.01
CA ARG A 222 14.22 -5.89 -3.86
C ARG A 222 14.01 -7.15 -4.69
N LEU A 223 13.47 -8.22 -4.11
CA LEU A 223 13.12 -9.45 -4.85
C LEU A 223 12.11 -9.15 -5.96
N ARG A 224 11.04 -8.41 -5.67
CA ARG A 224 10.03 -8.01 -6.65
C ARG A 224 10.63 -7.22 -7.82
N LEU A 225 11.50 -6.26 -7.53
CA LEU A 225 12.18 -5.45 -8.56
C LEU A 225 13.17 -6.29 -9.38
N GLN A 226 13.88 -7.22 -8.73
CA GLN A 226 14.80 -8.12 -9.41
C GLN A 226 14.05 -9.10 -10.32
N PHE A 227 12.91 -9.63 -9.87
CA PHE A 227 12.02 -10.46 -10.70
C PHE A 227 11.64 -9.73 -11.98
N GLN A 228 11.22 -8.47 -11.87
CA GLN A 228 10.81 -7.67 -13.03
C GLN A 228 11.95 -7.45 -14.03
N ARG A 229 13.18 -7.29 -13.54
CA ARG A 229 14.37 -7.13 -14.39
C ARG A 229 14.75 -8.41 -15.10
N ASP A 230 14.81 -9.53 -14.37
CA ASP A 230 15.37 -10.77 -14.90
C ASP A 230 14.37 -11.56 -15.76
N TRP A 231 13.08 -11.46 -15.44
CA TRP A 231 12.01 -12.16 -16.16
C TRP A 231 11.23 -11.26 -17.12
N GLY A 232 11.55 -9.96 -17.18
CA GLY A 232 10.93 -9.01 -18.09
C GLY A 232 9.42 -8.79 -17.88
N ARG A 233 8.88 -9.17 -16.73
CA ARG A 233 7.44 -9.08 -16.42
C ARG A 233 7.18 -8.70 -14.97
N GLU A 234 6.04 -8.05 -14.71
CA GLU A 234 5.65 -7.72 -13.34
C GLU A 234 5.30 -8.98 -12.54
N LEU A 235 5.77 -9.04 -11.29
CA LEU A 235 5.37 -10.08 -10.34
C LEU A 235 3.92 -9.81 -9.91
N LEU A 236 3.00 -10.67 -10.33
CA LEU A 236 1.62 -10.66 -9.85
C LEU A 236 1.42 -11.70 -8.77
N GLY A 237 0.79 -11.30 -7.66
CA GLY A 237 0.49 -12.23 -6.59
C GLY A 237 0.08 -11.57 -5.30
N VAL A 238 -0.08 -12.41 -4.29
CA VAL A 238 -0.38 -12.02 -2.91
C VAL A 238 0.64 -12.64 -1.99
N TRP A 239 0.89 -12.00 -0.85
CA TRP A 239 1.85 -12.52 0.12
C TRP A 239 1.34 -12.38 1.54
N LYS A 240 1.80 -13.29 2.40
CA LYS A 240 1.66 -13.25 3.86
C LYS A 240 3.03 -13.43 4.50
N ARG A 241 3.33 -12.61 5.50
CA ARG A 241 4.46 -12.78 6.40
C ARG A 241 4.01 -13.53 7.65
N GLU A 242 4.82 -14.50 8.03
CA GLU A 242 4.75 -15.28 9.25
C GLU A 242 6.13 -15.28 9.92
N PHE A 243 6.22 -15.83 11.13
CA PHE A 243 7.47 -16.00 11.84
C PHE A 243 7.71 -17.48 12.17
N GLN A 244 8.94 -17.94 12.00
CA GLN A 244 9.36 -19.28 12.42
C GLN A 244 9.45 -19.34 13.96
N ARG A 245 9.53 -20.54 14.56
CA ARG A 245 9.65 -20.69 16.02
C ARG A 245 10.84 -19.93 16.61
N ARG A 246 11.93 -19.84 15.83
CA ARG A 246 13.15 -19.09 16.16
C ARG A 246 13.04 -17.57 15.97
N GLY A 247 11.85 -17.05 15.66
CA GLY A 247 11.59 -15.63 15.41
C GLY A 247 11.92 -15.14 13.99
N ALA A 248 12.58 -15.97 13.17
CA ALA A 248 12.95 -15.57 11.81
C ALA A 248 11.71 -15.26 10.95
N PRO A 249 11.69 -14.11 10.24
CA PRO A 249 10.62 -13.78 9.31
C PRO A 249 10.52 -14.82 8.19
N HIS A 250 9.30 -15.04 7.71
CA HIS A 250 9.00 -16.01 6.67
C HIS A 250 7.91 -15.46 5.75
N TYR A 251 8.11 -15.49 4.44
CA TYR A 251 7.08 -15.08 3.49
C TYR A 251 6.51 -16.27 2.74
N HIS A 252 5.20 -16.27 2.61
CA HIS A 252 4.45 -17.14 1.71
C HIS A 252 3.83 -16.27 0.61
N LEU A 253 4.15 -16.55 -0.64
CA LEU A 253 3.67 -15.85 -1.82
C LEU A 253 2.86 -16.84 -2.66
N LEU A 254 1.65 -16.45 -3.07
CA LEU A 254 0.98 -17.10 -4.19
C LEU A 254 1.29 -16.28 -5.44
N MET A 255 2.00 -16.89 -6.38
CA MET A 255 2.39 -16.25 -7.63
C MET A 255 2.37 -17.22 -8.80
N VAL A 256 2.40 -16.68 -10.01
CA VAL A 256 2.67 -17.45 -11.23
C VAL A 256 4.18 -17.48 -11.46
N VAL A 257 4.71 -18.70 -11.49
CA VAL A 257 6.11 -18.99 -11.76
C VAL A 257 6.36 -18.83 -13.25
N PRO A 258 7.28 -17.95 -13.67
CA PRO A 258 7.60 -17.80 -15.09
C PRO A 258 8.21 -19.08 -15.66
N GLU A 259 7.88 -19.38 -16.91
CA GLU A 259 8.47 -20.47 -17.66
C GLU A 259 9.87 -20.10 -18.17
N GLY A 260 10.70 -21.12 -18.38
CA GLY A 260 12.02 -20.98 -18.98
C GLY A 260 13.14 -20.76 -17.98
N ALA A 261 14.26 -20.25 -18.49
CA ALA A 261 15.49 -20.02 -17.74
C ALA A 261 15.92 -18.55 -17.84
N CYS A 262 16.65 -18.09 -16.84
CA CYS A 262 17.27 -16.77 -16.84
C CYS A 262 18.76 -16.87 -16.48
N THR A 263 19.52 -15.88 -16.91
CA THR A 263 20.96 -15.82 -16.62
C THR A 263 21.21 -15.08 -15.33
N VAL A 264 21.83 -15.75 -14.36
CA VAL A 264 22.26 -15.15 -13.10
C VAL A 264 23.77 -15.27 -12.92
N LYS A 265 24.35 -14.43 -12.07
CA LYS A 265 25.72 -14.67 -11.58
C LYS A 265 25.66 -15.72 -10.49
N SER A 266 26.44 -16.79 -10.63
CA SER A 266 26.63 -17.81 -9.62
C SER A 266 27.05 -17.16 -8.31
N PRO A 267 26.35 -17.41 -7.18
CA PRO A 267 26.72 -16.85 -5.89
C PRO A 267 28.05 -17.40 -5.35
N VAL A 268 28.52 -18.53 -5.90
CA VAL A 268 29.77 -19.22 -5.51
C VAL A 268 30.93 -18.83 -6.42
N THR A 269 30.75 -18.92 -7.75
CA THR A 269 31.84 -18.73 -8.72
C THR A 269 31.83 -17.35 -9.38
N SER A 270 30.77 -16.56 -9.19
CA SER A 270 30.53 -15.27 -9.88
C SER A 270 30.38 -15.34 -11.41
N GLU A 271 30.46 -16.54 -12.01
CA GLU A 271 30.25 -16.79 -13.42
C GLU A 271 28.77 -16.67 -13.81
N LYS A 272 28.50 -16.37 -15.09
CA LYS A 272 27.13 -16.35 -15.61
C LYS A 272 26.65 -17.78 -15.87
N VAL A 273 25.52 -18.14 -15.26
CA VAL A 273 24.89 -19.47 -15.41
C VAL A 273 23.42 -19.30 -15.77
N GLN A 274 22.90 -20.19 -16.62
CA GLN A 274 21.45 -20.29 -16.86
C GLN A 274 20.83 -21.12 -15.74
N VAL A 275 19.75 -20.62 -15.15
CA VAL A 275 19.00 -21.31 -14.10
C VAL A 275 17.51 -21.19 -14.36
N ASP A 276 16.75 -22.19 -13.93
CA ASP A 276 15.30 -22.12 -13.87
C ASP A 276 14.84 -21.14 -12.77
N PHE A 277 13.52 -21.00 -12.59
CA PHE A 277 12.98 -20.11 -11.56
C PHE A 277 13.43 -20.49 -10.14
N THR A 278 13.52 -21.79 -9.82
CA THR A 278 13.93 -22.25 -8.49
C THR A 278 15.38 -21.85 -8.20
N GLY A 279 16.29 -22.07 -9.15
CA GLY A 279 17.68 -21.66 -9.03
C GLY A 279 17.84 -20.14 -8.98
N TRP A 280 17.07 -19.40 -9.81
CA TRP A 280 17.04 -17.94 -9.77
C TRP A 280 16.58 -17.41 -8.40
N LEU A 281 15.50 -17.98 -7.86
CA LEU A 281 14.91 -17.56 -6.60
C LEU A 281 15.89 -17.79 -5.45
N ALA A 282 16.49 -18.97 -5.37
CA ALA A 282 17.49 -19.31 -4.37
C ALA A 282 18.70 -18.36 -4.44
N ALA A 283 19.28 -18.18 -5.62
CA ALA A 283 20.45 -17.31 -5.81
C ALA A 283 20.14 -15.84 -5.51
N THR A 284 19.00 -15.34 -5.98
CA THR A 284 18.57 -13.96 -5.79
C THR A 284 18.24 -13.68 -4.34
N TRP A 285 17.50 -14.56 -3.68
CA TRP A 285 17.13 -14.37 -2.28
C TRP A 285 18.36 -14.44 -1.37
N ALA A 286 19.26 -15.41 -1.58
CA ALA A 286 20.52 -15.48 -0.85
C ALA A 286 21.41 -14.24 -1.09
N LYS A 287 21.42 -13.68 -2.30
CA LYS A 287 22.10 -12.42 -2.57
C LYS A 287 21.47 -11.24 -1.82
N ILE A 288 20.15 -11.24 -1.60
CA ILE A 288 19.47 -10.15 -0.90
C ILE A 288 19.68 -10.23 0.61
N VAL A 289 19.61 -11.44 1.20
CA VAL A 289 19.56 -11.61 2.66
C VAL A 289 20.80 -12.24 3.29
N ALA A 290 21.74 -12.76 2.50
CA ALA A 290 22.96 -13.42 2.99
C ALA A 290 24.20 -12.96 2.21
N ALA A 291 24.21 -11.72 1.70
CA ALA A 291 25.29 -11.18 0.89
C ALA A 291 26.65 -11.18 1.62
N ASP A 292 26.64 -10.74 2.88
CA ASP A 292 27.84 -10.46 3.68
C ASP A 292 28.14 -11.59 4.70
N GLN A 293 27.40 -12.70 4.63
CA GLN A 293 27.60 -13.83 5.53
C GLN A 293 28.73 -14.74 5.03
N SER A 294 29.36 -15.45 5.97
CA SER A 294 30.36 -16.47 5.64
C SER A 294 29.82 -17.44 4.60
N SER A 295 30.71 -17.92 3.72
CA SER A 295 30.34 -18.82 2.62
C SER A 295 29.55 -20.05 3.09
N GLY A 296 29.82 -20.56 4.30
CA GLY A 296 29.10 -21.69 4.89
C GLY A 296 27.64 -21.40 5.26
N GLU A 297 27.33 -20.24 5.84
CA GLU A 297 25.93 -19.86 6.14
C GLU A 297 25.19 -19.51 4.85
N ARG A 298 25.83 -18.75 3.97
CA ARG A 298 25.27 -18.40 2.66
C ARG A 298 24.97 -19.63 1.81
N ALA A 299 25.83 -20.66 1.81
CA ALA A 299 25.61 -21.92 1.10
C ALA A 299 24.43 -22.71 1.69
N ARG A 300 24.33 -22.81 3.02
CA ARG A 300 23.17 -23.42 3.69
C ARG A 300 21.87 -22.69 3.33
N HIS A 301 21.91 -21.37 3.31
CA HIS A 301 20.77 -20.56 2.92
C HIS A 301 20.42 -20.70 1.43
N LEU A 302 21.40 -20.87 0.54
CA LEU A 302 21.12 -21.15 -0.88
C LEU A 302 20.31 -22.45 -1.07
N MET A 303 20.58 -23.47 -0.24
CA MET A 303 19.88 -24.77 -0.32
C MET A 303 18.49 -24.77 0.34
N ALA A 304 18.33 -24.07 1.47
CA ALA A 304 17.13 -24.17 2.32
C ALA A 304 16.38 -22.84 2.50
N GLY A 305 16.86 -21.77 1.87
CA GLY A 305 16.35 -20.40 2.04
C GLY A 305 15.05 -20.11 1.31
N THR A 306 14.71 -20.96 0.34
CA THR A 306 13.53 -20.78 -0.51
C THR A 306 12.84 -22.13 -0.75
N GLY A 307 11.54 -22.08 -1.02
CA GLY A 307 10.76 -23.25 -1.44
C GLY A 307 9.75 -22.87 -2.51
N VAL A 308 9.61 -23.71 -3.54
CA VAL A 308 8.63 -23.51 -4.62
C VAL A 308 7.73 -24.74 -4.65
N HIS A 309 6.48 -24.58 -4.22
CA HIS A 309 5.49 -25.65 -4.21
C HIS A 309 4.41 -25.37 -5.23
N HIS A 310 4.55 -26.00 -6.39
CA HIS A 310 3.55 -25.95 -7.46
C HIS A 310 2.23 -26.53 -6.96
N THR A 311 1.14 -25.79 -7.17
CA THR A 311 -0.17 -26.25 -6.77
C THR A 311 -0.62 -27.40 -7.67
N ARG A 312 -1.14 -28.47 -7.07
CA ARG A 312 -1.80 -29.56 -7.81
C ARG A 312 -3.26 -29.23 -8.14
N GLN A 313 -3.77 -28.09 -7.66
CA GLN A 313 -5.15 -27.67 -7.89
C GLN A 313 -5.26 -26.91 -9.21
N SER A 314 -6.24 -27.31 -10.05
CA SER A 314 -6.74 -26.46 -11.11
C SER A 314 -7.49 -25.28 -10.48
N PHE A 315 -7.08 -24.06 -10.79
CA PHE A 315 -7.86 -22.88 -10.44
C PHE A 315 -8.95 -22.67 -11.48
N GLU A 316 -10.09 -23.33 -11.26
CA GLU A 316 -11.25 -23.29 -12.14
C GLU A 316 -11.92 -21.91 -12.21
N SER A 317 -11.65 -21.04 -11.23
CA SER A 317 -12.20 -19.69 -11.19
C SER A 317 -11.35 -18.72 -10.36
N SER A 318 -11.54 -17.42 -10.62
CA SER A 318 -11.03 -16.31 -9.80
C SER A 318 -11.39 -16.45 -8.31
N ARG A 319 -12.58 -16.97 -8.00
CA ARG A 319 -13.00 -17.27 -6.62
C ARG A 319 -12.10 -18.32 -6.00
N HIS A 320 -11.83 -19.42 -6.70
CA HIS A 320 -11.00 -20.51 -6.19
C HIS A 320 -9.58 -20.01 -5.83
N ALA A 321 -8.96 -19.21 -6.71
CA ALA A 321 -7.64 -18.62 -6.47
C ALA A 321 -7.63 -17.72 -5.21
N SER A 322 -8.61 -16.82 -5.08
CA SER A 322 -8.76 -15.95 -3.90
C SER A 322 -8.90 -16.76 -2.59
N PHE A 323 -9.72 -17.80 -2.60
CA PHE A 323 -10.00 -18.62 -1.41
C PHE A 323 -8.81 -19.50 -1.02
N TYR A 324 -8.08 -20.06 -1.98
CA TYR A 324 -6.97 -20.96 -1.72
C TYR A 324 -5.92 -20.30 -0.82
N PHE A 325 -5.42 -19.13 -1.22
CA PHE A 325 -4.43 -18.42 -0.43
C PHE A 325 -5.03 -17.87 0.86
N SER A 326 -6.25 -17.33 0.83
CA SER A 326 -6.90 -16.83 2.04
C SER A 326 -7.07 -17.91 3.10
N LYS A 327 -7.43 -19.14 2.71
CA LYS A 327 -7.52 -20.28 3.61
C LYS A 327 -6.14 -20.67 4.13
N TYR A 328 -5.14 -20.78 3.26
CA TYR A 328 -3.76 -21.09 3.65
C TYR A 328 -3.24 -20.09 4.69
N ALA A 329 -3.30 -18.80 4.35
CA ALA A 329 -2.88 -17.68 5.16
C ALA A 329 -3.60 -17.63 6.53
N ALA A 330 -4.85 -18.08 6.58
CA ALA A 330 -5.68 -18.08 7.77
C ALA A 330 -5.51 -19.32 8.69
N LYS A 331 -4.93 -20.43 8.22
CA LYS A 331 -4.79 -21.67 9.01
C LYS A 331 -4.04 -21.48 10.32
N SER A 332 -3.05 -20.60 10.34
CA SER A 332 -2.20 -20.32 11.51
C SER A 332 -2.88 -19.41 12.55
N ALA A 333 -4.04 -18.82 12.25
CA ALA A 333 -4.74 -17.89 13.14
C ALA A 333 -5.79 -18.53 14.07
N ASP A 334 -6.15 -19.80 13.89
CA ASP A 334 -7.26 -20.44 14.63
C ASP A 334 -6.83 -21.09 15.96
N GLY A 335 -5.93 -20.44 16.72
CA GLY A 335 -5.59 -20.83 18.11
C GLY A 335 -4.85 -22.17 18.28
N GLY A 336 -4.41 -22.81 17.19
CA GLY A 336 -3.62 -24.04 17.25
C GLY A 336 -2.16 -23.83 17.64
N SER A 337 -1.37 -24.92 17.66
CA SER A 337 0.07 -24.97 18.00
C SER A 337 1.01 -24.10 17.12
N LYS A 338 0.44 -23.34 16.18
CA LYS A 338 1.11 -22.44 15.24
C LYS A 338 0.74 -20.96 15.43
N GLY A 339 0.03 -20.59 16.49
CA GLY A 339 -0.34 -19.19 16.76
C GLY A 339 0.86 -18.23 16.82
N TYR A 340 2.03 -18.72 17.27
CA TYR A 340 3.29 -17.96 17.32
C TYR A 340 3.69 -17.36 15.96
N GLN A 341 3.26 -17.96 14.84
CA GLN A 341 3.60 -17.50 13.49
C GLN A 341 3.06 -16.10 13.15
N ASN A 342 2.09 -15.62 13.93
CA ASN A 342 1.39 -14.36 13.70
C ASN A 342 1.83 -13.24 14.65
N VAL A 343 2.79 -13.53 15.52
CA VAL A 343 3.34 -12.61 16.51
C VAL A 343 4.76 -12.27 16.08
N ALA A 344 5.09 -10.98 16.10
CA ALA A 344 6.43 -10.52 15.77
C ALA A 344 7.44 -10.90 16.87
N PRO A 345 8.74 -11.03 16.53
CA PRO A 345 9.76 -11.30 17.52
C PRO A 345 9.87 -10.14 18.52
N ALA A 346 10.15 -10.48 19.78
CA ALA A 346 10.20 -9.52 20.88
C ALA A 346 11.13 -8.34 20.59
N GLN A 347 12.29 -8.59 19.98
CA GLN A 347 13.27 -7.56 19.62
C GLN A 347 12.68 -6.47 18.70
N TRP A 348 11.77 -6.84 17.79
CA TRP A 348 11.10 -5.86 16.93
C TRP A 348 10.03 -5.07 17.69
N ILE A 349 9.32 -5.71 18.62
CA ILE A 349 8.32 -5.05 19.45
C ILE A 349 8.99 -4.07 20.42
N GLU A 350 10.06 -4.52 21.09
CA GLU A 350 10.86 -3.75 22.06
C GLU A 350 11.56 -2.55 21.41
N SER A 351 11.92 -2.64 20.13
CA SER A 351 12.48 -1.50 19.39
C SER A 351 11.53 -0.29 19.32
N GLY A 352 10.23 -0.49 19.56
CA GLY A 352 9.22 0.54 19.42
C GLY A 352 8.89 0.92 17.96
N ALA A 353 9.58 0.34 16.97
CA ALA A 353 9.27 0.56 15.57
C ALA A 353 7.99 -0.18 15.14
N GLY A 354 7.29 0.35 14.14
CA GLY A 354 6.14 -0.33 13.56
C GLY A 354 6.55 -1.62 12.84
N ILE A 355 5.90 -2.74 13.14
CA ILE A 355 6.22 -4.02 12.48
C ILE A 355 5.64 -4.09 11.06
N GLY A 356 4.78 -3.13 10.68
CA GLY A 356 4.21 -3.04 9.35
C GLY A 356 3.23 -4.18 9.03
N ARG A 357 2.83 -4.27 7.76
CA ARG A 357 1.77 -5.22 7.35
C ARG A 357 2.29 -6.66 7.33
N PHE A 358 1.44 -7.58 7.78
CA PHE A 358 1.66 -9.03 7.69
C PHE A 358 1.23 -9.63 6.35
N TRP A 359 0.66 -8.84 5.45
CA TRP A 359 0.21 -9.31 4.15
C TRP A 359 0.18 -8.16 3.15
N GLY A 360 0.18 -8.50 1.87
CA GLY A 360 0.10 -7.53 0.80
C GLY A 360 -0.13 -8.15 -0.55
N VAL A 361 -0.06 -7.29 -1.57
CA VAL A 361 -0.41 -7.59 -2.94
C VAL A 361 0.68 -7.04 -3.84
N PHE A 362 1.06 -7.81 -4.86
CA PHE A 362 1.96 -7.38 -5.93
C PHE A 362 1.21 -7.32 -7.24
N GLY A 363 1.20 -6.14 -7.87
CA GLY A 363 0.68 -5.84 -9.20
C GLY A 363 -0.83 -6.07 -9.44
N LEU A 364 -1.48 -6.94 -8.66
CA LEU A 364 -2.92 -7.18 -8.75
C LEU A 364 -3.68 -5.95 -8.27
N LYS A 365 -4.62 -5.53 -9.12
CA LYS A 365 -5.43 -4.36 -8.85
C LYS A 365 -6.74 -4.80 -8.26
N LYS A 366 -7.27 -3.97 -7.36
CA LYS A 366 -8.67 -4.06 -7.03
C LYS A 366 -9.44 -3.75 -8.27
N VAL A 367 -10.39 -4.60 -8.51
CA VAL A 367 -11.31 -4.40 -9.58
C VAL A 367 -12.47 -3.64 -8.92
N MET A 368 -12.83 -2.47 -9.42
CA MET A 368 -13.85 -1.57 -8.83
C MET A 368 -14.92 -1.09 -9.83
N ALA A 369 -16.20 -1.30 -9.54
CA ALA A 369 -17.31 -0.61 -10.20
C ALA A 369 -18.07 0.19 -9.14
N VAL A 370 -18.29 1.47 -9.43
CA VAL A 370 -18.90 2.43 -8.51
C VAL A 370 -20.18 2.96 -9.13
N ALA A 371 -21.26 2.95 -8.36
CA ALA A 371 -22.52 3.59 -8.70
C ALA A 371 -22.92 4.56 -7.59
N LEU A 372 -23.41 5.74 -7.98
CA LEU A 372 -24.02 6.69 -7.06
C LEU A 372 -25.48 6.30 -6.88
N ILE A 373 -25.88 6.20 -5.61
CA ILE A 373 -27.25 5.85 -5.21
C ILE A 373 -27.72 6.75 -4.07
N THR A 374 -29.03 6.93 -3.98
CA THR A 374 -29.68 7.65 -2.88
C THR A 374 -29.65 6.84 -1.59
N ALA A 375 -29.99 7.47 -0.46
CA ALA A 375 -30.09 6.77 0.82
C ALA A 375 -31.17 5.67 0.80
N ASP A 376 -32.30 5.92 0.15
CA ASP A 376 -33.40 4.95 0.04
C ASP A 376 -33.03 3.77 -0.84
N GLU A 377 -32.33 4.02 -1.96
CA GLU A 377 -31.78 2.96 -2.82
C GLU A 377 -30.76 2.09 -2.07
N MET A 378 -29.95 2.69 -1.20
CA MET A 378 -29.00 1.96 -0.36
C MET A 378 -29.73 1.05 0.64
N ILE A 379 -30.79 1.52 1.28
CA ILE A 379 -31.63 0.71 2.18
C ILE A 379 -32.28 -0.43 1.41
N PHE A 380 -32.83 -0.14 0.22
CA PHE A 380 -33.41 -1.14 -0.67
C PHE A 380 -32.40 -2.22 -1.02
N PHE A 381 -31.20 -1.85 -1.49
CA PHE A 381 -30.13 -2.80 -1.79
C PHE A 381 -29.74 -3.64 -0.56
N GLY A 382 -29.56 -2.99 0.59
CA GLY A 382 -29.24 -3.68 1.84
C GLY A 382 -30.27 -4.74 2.23
N ARG A 383 -31.56 -4.52 1.93
CA ARG A 383 -32.65 -5.49 2.16
C ARG A 383 -32.69 -6.58 1.11
N VAL A 384 -32.55 -6.24 -0.18
CA VAL A 384 -32.51 -7.22 -1.28
C VAL A 384 -31.35 -8.19 -1.10
N LEU A 385 -30.15 -7.67 -0.85
CA LEU A 385 -28.96 -8.48 -0.60
C LEU A 385 -29.10 -9.34 0.66
N ALA A 386 -29.74 -8.84 1.72
CA ALA A 386 -30.01 -9.63 2.92
C ALA A 386 -30.90 -10.84 2.63
N ARG A 387 -32.01 -10.63 1.91
CA ARG A 387 -32.95 -11.70 1.54
C ARG A 387 -32.31 -12.71 0.62
N TRP A 388 -31.58 -12.24 -0.39
CA TRP A 388 -30.85 -13.09 -1.31
C TRP A 388 -29.80 -13.93 -0.55
N ALA A 389 -28.98 -13.30 0.30
CA ALA A 389 -27.96 -14.00 1.07
C ALA A 389 -28.56 -15.05 2.02
N HIS A 390 -29.68 -14.71 2.67
CA HIS A 390 -30.39 -15.65 3.53
C HIS A 390 -30.96 -16.83 2.75
N ALA A 391 -31.51 -16.60 1.54
CA ALA A 391 -32.04 -17.68 0.71
C ALA A 391 -30.93 -18.63 0.21
N GLN A 392 -29.73 -18.10 -0.06
CA GLN A 392 -28.61 -18.89 -0.58
C GLN A 392 -27.79 -19.58 0.51
N PHE A 393 -27.62 -18.93 1.67
CA PHE A 393 -26.68 -19.38 2.70
C PHE A 393 -27.32 -19.60 4.09
N GLY A 394 -28.63 -19.39 4.24
CA GLY A 394 -29.36 -19.52 5.50
C GLY A 394 -29.04 -18.40 6.51
N THR A 395 -29.00 -18.74 7.80
CA THR A 395 -28.72 -17.79 8.90
C THR A 395 -27.24 -17.49 9.10
N LYS A 396 -26.33 -18.23 8.46
CA LYS A 396 -24.88 -18.13 8.68
C LYS A 396 -24.20 -17.33 7.56
N ARG A 397 -23.37 -16.36 7.98
CA ARG A 397 -22.42 -15.55 7.16
C ARG A 397 -22.99 -14.36 6.38
N ARG A 398 -23.61 -13.43 7.09
CA ARG A 398 -23.58 -12.02 6.66
C ARG A 398 -22.33 -11.37 7.25
N MET A 399 -21.31 -11.08 6.44
CA MET A 399 -20.26 -10.16 6.88
C MET A 399 -20.81 -8.74 6.77
N LEU A 400 -21.21 -8.19 7.91
CA LEU A 400 -21.72 -6.83 8.03
C LEU A 400 -20.54 -5.85 8.02
N GLY A 401 -20.49 -4.99 7.01
CA GLY A 401 -19.62 -3.82 7.00
C GLY A 401 -20.23 -2.64 7.77
N LYS A 402 -19.49 -1.53 7.81
CA LYS A 402 -19.97 -0.27 8.41
C LYS A 402 -21.27 0.16 7.70
N TRP A 403 -22.26 0.66 8.45
CA TRP A 403 -23.57 1.08 7.91
C TRP A 403 -24.47 -0.04 7.36
N ARG A 404 -24.28 -1.31 7.78
CA ARG A 404 -25.00 -2.49 7.24
C ARG A 404 -24.76 -2.74 5.74
N ALA A 405 -23.80 -2.04 5.13
CA ALA A 405 -23.25 -2.40 3.82
C ALA A 405 -22.62 -3.79 3.95
N GLY A 406 -23.22 -4.81 3.34
CA GLY A 406 -22.72 -6.17 3.37
C GLY A 406 -21.72 -6.41 2.24
N TRP A 407 -20.84 -7.37 2.44
CA TRP A 407 -20.01 -7.91 1.37
C TRP A 407 -20.55 -9.29 0.98
N LEU A 408 -20.56 -9.58 -0.33
CA LEU A 408 -20.93 -10.88 -0.86
C LEU A 408 -19.79 -11.41 -1.71
N LEU A 409 -19.43 -12.67 -1.49
CA LEU A 409 -18.41 -13.36 -2.27
C LEU A 409 -19.09 -14.43 -3.12
N MET A 410 -18.89 -14.33 -4.44
CA MET A 410 -19.74 -14.90 -5.47
C MET A 410 -18.88 -15.38 -6.63
N ASP A 411 -19.29 -16.44 -7.33
CA ASP A 411 -18.60 -16.91 -8.54
C ASP A 411 -18.91 -16.03 -9.76
N ASP A 412 -20.20 -15.71 -10.00
CA ASP A 412 -20.65 -14.83 -11.08
C ASP A 412 -21.09 -13.46 -10.53
N ALA A 413 -20.11 -12.68 -10.11
CA ALA A 413 -20.34 -11.28 -9.78
C ALA A 413 -20.96 -10.49 -10.96
N PRO A 414 -20.62 -10.74 -12.26
CA PRO A 414 -21.32 -10.15 -13.41
C PRO A 414 -22.82 -10.35 -13.46
N GLY A 415 -23.28 -11.58 -13.36
CA GLY A 415 -24.70 -11.90 -13.28
C GLY A 415 -25.35 -11.17 -12.11
N MET A 416 -24.72 -11.20 -10.92
CA MET A 416 -25.23 -10.51 -9.74
C MET A 416 -25.33 -8.99 -9.94
N ALA A 417 -24.32 -8.34 -10.52
CA ALA A 417 -24.37 -6.90 -10.78
C ALA A 417 -25.49 -6.54 -11.77
N LYS A 418 -25.69 -7.35 -12.82
CA LYS A 418 -26.81 -7.19 -13.76
C LYS A 418 -28.15 -7.33 -13.07
N ASP A 419 -28.32 -8.34 -12.21
CA ASP A 419 -29.55 -8.54 -11.47
C ASP A 419 -29.80 -7.42 -10.45
N LEU A 420 -28.75 -6.91 -9.81
CA LEU A 420 -28.86 -5.77 -8.89
C LEU A 420 -29.27 -4.50 -9.62
N PHE A 421 -28.72 -4.28 -10.82
CA PHE A 421 -29.12 -3.16 -11.67
C PHE A 421 -30.58 -3.28 -12.13
N ARG A 422 -31.02 -4.48 -12.51
CA ARG A 422 -32.44 -4.75 -12.84
C ARG A 422 -33.35 -4.50 -11.63
N ALA A 423 -32.96 -4.94 -10.44
CA ALA A 423 -33.71 -4.71 -9.21
C ALA A 423 -33.80 -3.21 -8.88
N LEU A 424 -32.72 -2.46 -9.08
CA LEU A 424 -32.71 -1.01 -8.89
C LEU A 424 -33.63 -0.29 -9.88
N ASN A 425 -33.60 -0.67 -11.15
CA ASN A 425 -34.49 -0.09 -12.17
C ASN A 425 -35.96 -0.38 -11.85
N ALA A 426 -36.28 -1.61 -11.43
CA ALA A 426 -37.63 -1.95 -10.97
C ALA A 426 -38.05 -1.04 -9.81
N TYR A 427 -37.20 -0.89 -8.78
CA TYR A 427 -37.45 0.01 -7.66
C TYR A 427 -37.70 1.47 -8.09
N ARG A 428 -36.87 2.01 -9.00
CA ARG A 428 -37.01 3.37 -9.53
C ARG A 428 -38.31 3.57 -10.32
N SER A 429 -38.74 2.55 -11.05
CA SER A 429 -39.98 2.58 -11.85
C SER A 429 -41.26 2.31 -11.04
N GLY A 430 -41.14 1.99 -9.74
CA GLY A 430 -42.28 1.58 -8.91
C GLY A 430 -42.77 0.14 -9.16
N ASP A 431 -42.06 -0.64 -9.99
CA ASP A 431 -42.38 -2.05 -10.22
C ASP A 431 -42.00 -2.89 -8.99
N LYS A 432 -42.96 -3.70 -8.52
CA LYS A 432 -42.80 -4.58 -7.35
C LYS A 432 -42.11 -5.91 -7.68
N LYS A 433 -41.91 -6.26 -8.96
CA LYS A 433 -41.35 -7.56 -9.35
C LYS A 433 -39.82 -7.53 -9.44
N LEU A 434 -39.16 -7.91 -8.35
CA LEU A 434 -37.71 -8.18 -8.35
C LEU A 434 -37.33 -9.35 -9.28
N PRO A 435 -36.08 -9.46 -9.75
CA PRO A 435 -35.57 -10.67 -10.42
C PRO A 435 -35.79 -11.93 -9.57
N VAL A 436 -36.09 -13.08 -10.20
CA VAL A 436 -36.52 -14.32 -9.51
C VAL A 436 -35.55 -14.75 -8.39
N GLY A 437 -34.23 -14.62 -8.59
CA GLY A 437 -33.23 -14.92 -7.57
C GLY A 437 -33.23 -13.95 -6.37
N MET A 438 -33.69 -12.70 -6.55
CA MET A 438 -33.65 -11.63 -5.55
C MET A 438 -34.93 -11.48 -4.73
N ARG A 439 -35.95 -12.29 -5.02
CA ARG A 439 -37.25 -12.28 -4.31
C ARG A 439 -37.19 -12.93 -2.92
N GLY A 440 -36.10 -13.63 -2.58
CA GLY A 440 -36.00 -14.45 -1.38
C GLY A 440 -36.65 -15.83 -1.55
N SER A 441 -36.54 -16.69 -0.53
CA SER A 441 -37.14 -18.03 -0.58
C SER A 441 -38.67 -17.95 -0.69
N VAL A 442 -39.30 -19.02 -1.21
CA VAL A 442 -40.78 -19.12 -1.28
C VAL A 442 -41.38 -18.95 0.12
N THR A 443 -40.79 -19.60 1.12
CA THR A 443 -41.20 -19.51 2.54
C THR A 443 -41.14 -18.10 3.09
N LEU A 444 -40.10 -17.32 2.76
CA LEU A 444 -39.97 -15.92 3.19
C LEU A 444 -41.02 -15.01 2.56
N ARG A 445 -41.42 -15.31 1.31
CA ARG A 445 -42.46 -14.56 0.59
C ARG A 445 -43.85 -14.83 1.14
N GLN A 446 -44.11 -16.06 1.58
CA GLN A 446 -45.38 -16.45 2.20
C GLN A 446 -45.55 -15.86 3.60
N ALA A 447 -44.46 -15.58 4.32
CA ALA A 447 -44.48 -14.97 5.66
C ALA A 447 -44.62 -13.43 5.66
N THR A 448 -44.60 -12.78 4.49
CA THR A 448 -44.72 -11.31 4.34
C THR A 448 -45.95 -10.86 3.56
N GLN A 449 -46.82 -11.80 3.18
CA GLN A 449 -48.22 -11.55 2.81
C GLN A 449 -49.09 -11.75 4.04
#